data_AF-A0A7M1QRR2-F1
#
_entry.id   AF-A0A7M1QRR2-F1
#
_cell.length_a   1.000
_cell.length_b   1.000
_cell.length_c   1.000
_cell.angle_alpha   90.00
_cell.angle_beta   90.00
_cell.angle_gamma   90.00
#
_symmetry.space_group_name_H-M   'P 1'
#
loop_
_entity.id
_entity.type
_entity.pdbx_description
1 polymer ?
#
loop_
_entity_poly.entity_id
_entity_poly.type
_entity_poly.pdbx_seq_one_letter_code
_entity_poly.pdbx_strand_id
1 'polypeptide(L)' 'MTTPKPGQVRINVSQALETLGEKPRDEQITQLEKIHQELTTRLNRAQA' A
#
# COMPACT_ATOMS: atom_id res chain seq x y z
N MET A 1 13.36 15.65 -18.21
CA MET A 1 13.33 14.34 -17.51
C MET A 1 12.85 14.59 -16.10
N THR A 2 11.60 14.28 -15.79
CA THR A 2 11.05 14.48 -14.44
C THR A 2 11.53 13.34 -13.55
N THR A 3 12.38 13.66 -12.58
CA THR A 3 12.85 12.73 -11.56
C THR A 3 11.65 12.19 -10.76
N PRO A 4 11.58 10.88 -10.46
CA PRO A 4 10.50 10.34 -9.64
C PRO A 4 10.61 10.93 -8.23
N LYS A 5 9.50 11.47 -7.70
CA LYS A 5 9.40 11.97 -6.33
C LYS A 5 9.83 10.86 -5.34
N PRO A 6 10.81 11.09 -4.45
CA PRO A 6 11.13 10.14 -3.40
C PRO A 6 9.96 10.12 -2.40
N GLY A 7 9.40 8.94 -2.11
CA GLY A 7 8.57 8.79 -0.90
C GLY A 7 7.29 7.96 -1.00
N GLN A 8 6.83 7.53 -2.18
CA GLN A 8 5.72 6.57 -2.25
C GLN A 8 6.26 5.17 -2.50
N VAL A 9 6.63 4.48 -1.42
CA VAL A 9 6.94 3.05 -1.48
C VAL A 9 5.65 2.35 -1.90
N ARG A 10 5.56 1.99 -3.18
CA ARG A 10 4.46 1.16 -3.67
C ARG A 10 4.58 -0.20 -3.02
N ILE A 11 3.50 -0.64 -2.39
CA ILE A 11 3.46 -1.98 -1.80
C ILE A 11 2.78 -2.96 -2.75
N ASN A 12 3.21 -4.21 -2.70
CA ASN A 12 2.48 -5.30 -3.32
C ASN A 12 1.31 -5.68 -2.41
N VAL A 13 0.10 -5.21 -2.78
CA VAL A 13 -1.12 -5.44 -2.00
C VAL A 13 -1.41 -6.93 -1.82
N SER A 14 -1.23 -7.75 -2.86
CA SER A 14 -1.52 -9.19 -2.79
C SER A 14 -0.62 -9.89 -1.77
N GLN A 15 0.70 -9.65 -1.87
CA GLN A 15 1.68 -10.21 -0.93
C GLN A 15 1.47 -9.70 0.51
N ALA A 16 1.09 -8.44 0.67
CA ALA A 16 0.78 -7.86 1.98
C ALA A 16 -0.44 -8.52 2.63
N LEU A 17 -1.48 -8.84 1.85
CA LEU A 17 -2.67 -9.54 2.33
C LEU A 17 -2.39 -11.01 2.67
N GLU A 18 -1.58 -11.70 1.88
CA GLU A 18 -1.19 -13.10 2.11
C GLU A 18 -0.53 -13.30 3.48
N THR A 19 0.32 -12.35 3.90
CA THR A 19 1.09 -12.44 5.15
C THR A 19 0.43 -11.70 6.32
N LEU A 20 -0.72 -11.06 6.12
CA LEU A 20 -1.34 -10.19 7.12
C LEU A 20 -1.78 -10.97 8.37
N GLY A 21 -2.40 -12.13 8.19
CA GLY A 21 -2.93 -12.94 9.30
C GLY A 21 -1.87 -13.45 10.26
N GLU A 22 -0.61 -13.53 9.83
CA GLU A 22 0.53 -14.04 10.60
C GLU A 22 1.19 -12.97 11.48
N LYS A 23 0.80 -11.70 11.31
CA LYS A 23 1.42 -10.56 11.98
C LYS A 23 0.76 -10.22 13.32
N PRO A 24 1.52 -9.62 14.27
CA PRO A 24 0.93 -9.00 15.44
C PRO A 24 -0.12 -7.96 15.07
N ARG A 25 -1.13 -7.78 15.93
CA ARG A 25 -2.26 -6.86 15.69
C ARG A 25 -1.82 -5.44 15.27
N ASP A 26 -0.80 -4.89 15.92
CA ASP A 26 -0.35 -3.52 15.63
C ASP A 26 0.34 -3.41 14.26
N GLU A 27 1.03 -4.47 13.84
CA GLU A 27 1.58 -4.58 12.49
C GLU A 27 0.50 -4.79 11.45
N GLN A 28 -0.56 -5.55 11.77
CA GLN A 28 -1.71 -5.73 10.89
C GLN A 28 -2.39 -4.40 10.59
N ILE A 29 -2.64 -3.59 11.61
CA ILE A 29 -3.24 -2.25 11.47
C ILE A 29 -2.35 -1.39 10.55
N THR A 30 -1.05 -1.35 10.82
CA THR A 30 -0.09 -0.59 10.02
C THR A 30 -0.06 -1.05 8.54
N GLN A 31 -0.13 -2.37 8.29
CA GLN A 31 -0.17 -2.94 6.95
C GLN A 31 -1.47 -2.59 6.22
N LEU A 32 -2.60 -2.69 6.91
CA LEU A 32 -3.92 -2.34 6.36
C LEU A 32 -4.01 -0.87 5.98
N GLU A 33 -3.45 0.04 6.77
CA GLU A 33 -3.37 1.46 6.44
C GLU A 33 -2.58 1.71 5.14
N LYS A 34 -1.45 1.02 4.98
CA LYS A 34 -0.64 1.11 3.75
C LYS A 34 -1.36 0.53 2.54
N ILE A 35 -2.06 -0.60 2.71
CA ILE A 35 -2.88 -1.22 1.65
C ILE A 35 -3.99 -0.27 1.22
N HIS A 36 -4.70 0.32 2.18
CA HIS A 36 -5.74 1.31 1.91
C HIS A 36 -5.21 2.51 1.11
N GLN A 37 -4.06 3.07 1.52
CA GLN A 37 -3.45 4.21 0.84
C GLN A 37 -3.01 3.88 -0.60
N GLU A 38 -2.41 2.71 -0.82
CA GLU A 38 -1.98 2.26 -2.15
C GLU A 38 -3.18 2.03 -3.07
N LEU A 39 -4.23 1.36 -2.59
CA LEU A 39 -5.45 1.13 -3.36
C LEU A 39 -6.17 2.44 -3.70
N THR A 40 -6.26 3.37 -2.76
CA THR A 40 -6.81 4.72 -3.00
C THR A 40 -6.00 5.45 -4.08
N THR A 41 -4.67 5.37 -4.01
CA THR A 41 -3.79 5.99 -5.03
C THR A 41 -4.02 5.37 -6.41
N ARG A 42 -4.20 4.04 -6.51
CA ARG A 42 -4.50 3.36 -7.78
C ARG A 42 -5.87 3.74 -8.33
N LEU A 43 -6.88 3.81 -7.47
CA LEU A 43 -8.23 4.22 -7.85
C LEU A 43 -8.24 5.63 -8.42
N ASN A 44 -7.62 6.59 -7.73
CA ASN A 44 -7.53 7.97 -8.19
C ASN A 44 -6.80 8.10 -9.54
N ARG A 45 -5.79 7.25 -9.79
CA ARG A 45 -5.10 7.20 -11.10
C ARG A 45 -5.95 6.60 -12.20
N ALA A 46 -6.81 5.62 -11.90
CA ALA A 46 -7.69 4.99 -12.88
C ALA A 46 -8.89 5.87 -13.25
N GLN A 47 -9.22 6.85 -12.41
CA GLN A 47 -10.31 7.82 -12.62
C GLN A 47 -9.85 9.13 -13.29
N ALA A 48 -8.54 9.32 -13.47
CA ALA A 48 -7.93 10.49 -14.12
C ALA A 48 -7.65 10.21 -15.60
#